data_AF-A0A7X9G2N0-F1
#
_entry.id   AF-A0A7X9G2N0-F1
#
_cell.length_a   1.000
_cell.length_b   1.000
_cell.length_c   1.000
_cell.angle_alpha   90.00
_cell.angle_beta   90.00
_cell.angle_gamma   90.00
#
_symmetry.space_group_name_H-M   'P 1'
#
loop_
_entity.id
_entity.type
_entity.pdbx_description
1 polymer ?
#
loop_
_entity_poly.entity_id
_entity_poly.type
_entity_poly.pdbx_seq_one_letter_code
_entity_poly.pdbx_strand_id
1 'polypeptide(L)'
;MEKLIKTLVLVLVGVALGADAQGNLLRNGGFEDGRSYWNVNEWSSSAGKAEFNVVDDCPAKGKSCALVRHVSGPDNIALGQNLPCKGARRLRLDFSARVAITNGLEHPVSATFVTVNSEGRILQEALQEVTTADTWRRFHWSFQTHPDTTQLSIYLRCDKVSTYFDDVVLAESDGVCINGVIYWPAPEPEFVLQINNNSEATDGAPFNVKVLDAQKRQVSKNIAVTLVPGEQFISVPADFITGNYSIIVSDQSGEEQAVRQASIPAMPSFPSGRLNNFVSIIHPDTAEGISLEKPLVFNNPREGWVYFLLQTETGGEVSFPGGTGDALTLPAGVKTETMRFYPAGECKVTSPEPVSLSHCEIRAVPELMMVEYEGMPSRAMCAAHGLGCSEKFPAQYQYGHGGIRQCL
;
A
#
# COMPACT_ATOMS: atom_id res chain seq x y z
N MET A 1 45.58 -56.25 22.09
CA MET A 1 44.11 -56.21 22.06
C MET A 1 43.69 -54.76 22.32
N GLU A 2 44.03 -53.87 21.39
CA GLU A 2 43.81 -52.42 21.50
C GLU A 2 42.81 -52.02 20.41
N LYS A 3 41.61 -51.62 20.82
CA LYS A 3 40.57 -51.14 19.92
C LYS A 3 40.86 -49.69 19.54
N LEU A 4 41.28 -49.54 18.29
CA LEU A 4 41.40 -48.26 17.58
C LEU A 4 39.99 -47.63 17.43
N ILE A 5 39.66 -46.63 18.25
CA ILE A 5 38.48 -45.78 18.02
C ILE A 5 38.89 -44.73 16.99
N LYS A 6 38.50 -44.95 15.73
CA LYS A 6 38.56 -43.95 14.67
C LYS A 6 37.49 -42.90 14.94
N THR A 7 37.88 -41.78 15.55
CA THR A 7 37.06 -40.57 15.60
C THR A 7 36.99 -39.97 14.20
N LEU A 8 35.88 -40.25 13.50
CA LEU A 8 35.50 -39.57 12.28
C LEU A 8 35.08 -38.15 12.66
N VAL A 9 36.00 -37.19 12.54
CA VAL A 9 35.65 -35.76 12.62
C VAL A 9 34.92 -35.43 11.32
N LEU A 10 33.59 -35.53 11.35
CA LEU A 10 32.72 -34.99 10.32
C LEU A 10 32.81 -33.47 10.44
N VAL A 11 33.72 -32.85 9.70
CA VAL A 11 33.68 -31.41 9.47
C VAL A 11 32.44 -31.17 8.62
N LEU A 12 31.32 -30.86 9.30
CA LEU A 12 30.22 -30.14 8.67
C LEU A 12 30.78 -28.78 8.27
N VAL A 13 31.38 -28.71 7.09
CA VAL A 13 31.35 -27.47 6.31
C VAL A 13 29.89 -27.32 5.94
N GLY A 14 29.12 -26.72 6.85
CA GLY A 14 27.88 -26.06 6.50
C GLY A 14 28.25 -24.94 5.57
N VAL A 15 28.42 -25.28 4.29
CA VAL A 15 28.22 -24.33 3.21
C VAL A 15 26.78 -23.92 3.41
N ALA A 16 26.58 -22.78 4.09
CA ALA A 16 25.40 -21.98 3.88
C ALA A 16 25.43 -21.62 2.39
N LEU A 17 24.92 -22.54 1.58
CA LEU A 17 24.47 -22.25 0.24
C LEU A 17 23.37 -21.24 0.46
N GLY A 18 23.78 -19.97 0.44
CA GLY A 18 22.88 -18.85 0.42
C GLY A 18 21.86 -19.06 -0.68
N ALA A 19 20.71 -18.44 -0.53
CA ALA A 19 19.67 -18.33 -1.52
C ALA A 19 20.12 -17.53 -2.77
N ASP A 20 21.27 -17.90 -3.34
CA ASP A 20 21.81 -17.38 -4.58
C ASP A 20 21.33 -18.24 -5.76
N ALA A 21 20.85 -17.54 -6.78
CA ALA A 21 20.53 -18.01 -8.14
C ALA A 21 19.06 -18.36 -8.49
N GLN A 22 18.07 -17.90 -7.72
CA GLN A 22 16.77 -17.51 -8.32
C GLN A 22 16.65 -15.98 -8.42
N GLY A 23 17.48 -15.43 -9.31
CA GLY A 23 17.07 -14.35 -10.22
C GLY A 23 16.76 -12.97 -9.65
N ASN A 24 17.71 -12.32 -8.97
CA ASN A 24 17.64 -10.85 -8.87
C ASN A 24 17.59 -10.26 -10.29
N LEU A 25 16.47 -9.64 -10.63
CA LEU A 25 16.22 -9.00 -11.91
C LEU A 25 17.05 -7.72 -12.07
N LEU A 26 17.44 -7.10 -10.96
CA LEU A 26 18.37 -5.97 -10.95
C LEU A 26 19.81 -6.46 -11.09
N ARG A 27 20.59 -5.71 -11.87
CA ARG A 27 22.03 -5.89 -11.97
C ARG A 27 22.73 -5.07 -10.89
N ASN A 28 23.78 -5.64 -10.32
CA ASN A 28 24.65 -4.95 -9.34
C ASN A 28 23.85 -4.35 -8.15
N GLY A 29 22.92 -5.13 -7.59
CA GLY A 29 22.10 -4.71 -6.45
C GLY A 29 22.86 -4.51 -5.13
N GLY A 30 24.02 -5.16 -4.99
CA GLY A 30 24.95 -4.95 -3.87
C GLY A 30 26.08 -3.97 -4.17
N PHE A 31 26.04 -3.27 -5.32
CA PHE A 31 27.03 -2.24 -5.69
C PHE A 31 28.51 -2.67 -5.74
N GLU A 32 28.79 -3.97 -5.78
CA GLU A 32 30.13 -4.56 -5.87
C GLU A 32 30.84 -4.25 -7.20
N ASP A 33 30.07 -3.96 -8.27
CA ASP A 33 30.60 -3.52 -9.58
C ASP A 33 30.67 -1.99 -9.70
N GLY A 34 30.77 -1.28 -8.57
CA GLY A 34 30.77 0.17 -8.51
C GLY A 34 29.45 0.76 -9.01
N ARG A 35 29.51 1.83 -9.82
CA ARG A 35 28.33 2.54 -10.33
C ARG A 35 27.63 1.83 -11.50
N SER A 36 28.14 0.68 -11.94
CA SER A 36 27.64 0.00 -13.13
C SER A 36 26.13 -0.31 -13.02
N TYR A 37 25.41 -0.11 -14.12
CA TYR A 37 23.96 -0.36 -14.29
C TYR A 37 23.00 0.59 -13.55
N TRP A 38 23.51 1.42 -12.65
CA TRP A 38 22.71 2.41 -11.93
C TRP A 38 22.96 3.81 -12.49
N ASN A 39 21.88 4.52 -12.79
CA ASN A 39 21.94 5.90 -13.28
C ASN A 39 21.44 6.85 -12.21
N VAL A 40 22.07 8.02 -12.12
CA VAL A 40 21.50 9.13 -11.36
C VAL A 40 20.45 9.79 -12.23
N ASN A 41 19.22 9.85 -11.74
CA ASN A 41 18.13 10.55 -12.39
C ASN A 41 17.67 11.71 -11.51
N GLU A 42 17.63 12.90 -12.09
CA GLU A 42 16.99 14.08 -11.52
C GLU A 42 15.54 14.07 -12.00
N TRP A 43 14.59 13.78 -11.10
CA TRP A 43 13.18 13.60 -11.49
C TRP A 43 12.44 14.94 -11.65
N SER A 44 12.95 16.03 -11.06
CA SER A 44 12.28 17.33 -11.12
C SER A 44 12.77 18.19 -12.29
N SER A 45 11.87 18.95 -12.91
CA SER A 45 12.20 19.99 -13.90
C SER A 45 13.02 21.16 -13.31
N SER A 46 13.09 21.24 -12.00
CA SER A 46 13.95 22.12 -11.22
C SER A 46 15.34 21.54 -11.03
N ALA A 47 16.36 22.41 -10.95
CA ALA A 47 17.77 22.07 -10.83
C ALA A 47 18.16 21.44 -9.47
N GLY A 48 17.55 20.29 -9.12
CA GLY A 48 18.04 19.41 -8.08
C GLY A 48 19.44 18.91 -8.42
N LYS A 49 20.30 18.75 -7.43
CA LYS A 49 21.64 18.19 -7.61
C LYS A 49 21.92 17.11 -6.59
N ALA A 50 22.48 16.02 -7.09
CA ALA A 50 22.86 14.83 -6.35
C ALA A 50 24.30 14.45 -6.59
N GLU A 51 24.92 13.83 -5.59
CA GLU A 51 26.10 13.01 -5.81
C GLU A 51 25.76 11.56 -5.53
N PHE A 52 26.00 10.69 -6.53
CA PHE A 52 26.02 9.26 -6.34
C PHE A 52 27.46 8.79 -6.23
N ASN A 53 27.80 8.13 -5.13
CA ASN A 53 29.08 7.47 -4.93
C ASN A 53 28.85 6.00 -4.56
N VAL A 54 29.87 5.17 -4.80
CA VAL A 54 29.94 3.84 -4.20
C VAL A 54 31.09 3.88 -3.20
N VAL A 55 30.82 3.45 -1.98
CA VAL A 55 31.72 3.58 -0.84
C VAL A 55 31.88 2.24 -0.13
N ASP A 56 33.01 2.06 0.54
CA ASP A 56 33.42 0.84 1.24
C ASP A 56 33.43 0.99 2.77
N ASP A 57 33.06 2.17 3.28
CA ASP A 57 33.20 2.53 4.70
C ASP A 57 32.11 1.93 5.60
N CYS A 58 30.95 1.55 5.05
CA CYS A 58 29.88 0.94 5.82
C CYS A 58 28.84 0.16 4.98
N PRO A 59 29.22 -0.87 4.21
CA PRO A 59 28.24 -1.71 3.53
C PRO A 59 27.33 -2.44 4.53
N ALA A 60 26.07 -2.66 4.16
CA ALA A 60 25.19 -3.55 4.91
C ALA A 60 25.63 -5.01 4.75
N LYS A 61 26.11 -5.36 3.54
CA LYS A 61 26.64 -6.66 3.17
C LYS A 61 27.71 -6.47 2.08
N GLY A 62 28.70 -7.36 2.02
CA GLY A 62 29.72 -7.28 0.97
C GLY A 62 30.79 -6.23 1.25
N LYS A 63 31.34 -5.63 0.19
CA LYS A 63 32.45 -4.67 0.27
C LYS A 63 32.02 -3.25 -0.04
N SER A 64 30.88 -3.04 -0.68
CA SER A 64 30.50 -1.73 -1.18
C SER A 64 29.01 -1.46 -1.01
N CYS A 65 28.65 -0.19 -0.88
CA CYS A 65 27.26 0.25 -0.90
C CYS A 65 27.13 1.56 -1.68
N ALA A 66 25.91 1.87 -2.13
CA ALA A 66 25.62 3.14 -2.77
C ALA A 66 25.43 4.24 -1.72
N LEU A 67 26.04 5.40 -1.93
CA LEU A 67 25.82 6.63 -1.18
C LEU A 67 25.23 7.69 -2.11
N VAL A 68 24.01 8.10 -1.84
CA VAL A 68 23.34 9.22 -2.52
C VAL A 68 23.37 10.42 -1.58
N ARG A 69 24.08 11.48 -1.96
CA ARG A 69 24.09 12.74 -1.22
C ARG A 69 23.21 13.76 -1.94
N HIS A 70 22.23 14.29 -1.22
CA HIS A 70 21.55 15.50 -1.63
C HIS A 70 22.53 16.69 -1.55
N VAL A 71 22.65 17.44 -2.64
CA VAL A 71 23.52 18.63 -2.72
C VAL A 71 22.69 19.91 -2.66
N SER A 72 21.66 20.02 -3.49
CA SER A 72 20.79 21.20 -3.57
C SER A 72 19.50 20.92 -4.34
N GLY A 73 18.52 21.83 -4.23
CA GLY A 73 17.27 21.78 -4.99
C GLY A 73 16.23 20.81 -4.40
N PRO A 74 15.11 20.58 -5.11
CA PRO A 74 13.96 19.88 -4.53
C PRO A 74 14.15 18.37 -4.47
N ASP A 75 13.18 17.73 -3.83
CA ASP A 75 13.31 16.53 -3.01
C ASP A 75 13.49 15.20 -3.75
N ASN A 76 13.91 15.22 -5.02
CA ASN A 76 13.74 14.07 -5.91
C ASN A 76 15.02 13.67 -6.65
N ILE A 77 15.95 13.11 -5.89
CA ILE A 77 17.14 12.45 -6.44
C ILE A 77 16.90 10.95 -6.42
N ALA A 78 17.15 10.28 -7.55
CA ALA A 78 16.97 8.85 -7.65
C ALA A 78 18.20 8.12 -8.21
N LEU A 79 18.52 6.96 -7.64
CA LEU A 79 19.28 5.91 -8.33
C LEU A 79 18.29 5.03 -9.08
N GLY A 80 18.36 5.06 -10.41
CA GLY A 80 17.45 4.37 -11.29
C GLY A 80 18.10 3.20 -12.02
N GLN A 81 17.37 2.09 -12.15
CA GLN A 81 17.65 1.03 -13.11
C GLN A 81 16.40 0.72 -13.93
N ASN A 82 16.55 0.72 -15.25
CA ASN A 82 15.49 0.38 -16.20
C ASN A 82 15.62 -1.07 -16.62
N LEU A 83 14.50 -1.78 -16.64
CA LEU A 83 14.42 -3.22 -16.90
C LEU A 83 13.36 -3.48 -17.97
N PRO A 84 13.63 -4.37 -18.94
CA PRO A 84 12.56 -4.89 -19.80
C PRO A 84 11.56 -5.68 -18.93
N CYS A 85 10.27 -5.41 -19.09
CA CYS A 85 9.23 -6.03 -18.30
C CYS A 85 7.99 -6.22 -19.18
N LYS A 86 7.72 -7.45 -19.63
CA LYS A 86 6.59 -7.72 -20.52
C LYS A 86 5.37 -8.15 -19.72
N GLY A 87 4.32 -7.35 -19.82
CA GLY A 87 3.01 -7.58 -19.24
C GLY A 87 2.96 -7.50 -17.73
N ALA A 88 1.90 -8.10 -17.18
CA ALA A 88 1.66 -8.14 -15.75
C ALA A 88 2.62 -9.14 -15.09
N ARG A 89 3.45 -8.62 -14.19
CA ARG A 89 4.41 -9.35 -13.35
C ARG A 89 4.19 -8.92 -11.92
N ARG A 90 4.39 -9.84 -10.98
CA ARG A 90 4.27 -9.57 -9.55
C ARG A 90 5.66 -9.61 -9.00
N LEU A 91 6.10 -8.50 -8.45
CA LEU A 91 7.49 -8.28 -8.11
C LEU A 91 7.60 -7.95 -6.63
N ARG A 92 8.71 -8.36 -6.02
CA ARG A 92 9.12 -7.95 -4.69
C ARG A 92 10.45 -7.20 -4.81
N LEU A 93 10.47 -5.98 -4.31
CA LEU A 93 11.68 -5.20 -4.10
C LEU A 93 12.08 -5.28 -2.63
N ASP A 94 13.24 -5.87 -2.37
CA ASP A 94 13.91 -5.86 -1.09
C ASP A 94 15.12 -4.91 -1.19
N PHE A 95 15.36 -4.08 -0.17
CA PHE A 95 16.56 -3.26 -0.13
C PHE A 95 16.93 -2.88 1.30
N SER A 96 18.22 -2.71 1.57
CA SER A 96 18.70 -2.12 2.82
C SER A 96 18.93 -0.64 2.61
N ALA A 97 18.54 0.18 3.59
CA ALA A 97 18.88 1.60 3.61
C ALA A 97 19.24 2.12 5.00
N ARG A 98 20.11 3.12 5.03
CA ARG A 98 20.58 3.83 6.22
C ARG A 98 20.75 5.30 5.88
N VAL A 99 20.38 6.22 6.77
CA VAL A 99 20.67 7.65 6.56
C VAL A 99 21.87 8.11 7.37
N ALA A 100 22.61 9.10 6.87
CA ALA A 100 23.77 9.63 7.58
C ALA A 100 23.36 10.45 8.82
N ILE A 101 22.26 11.22 8.72
CA ILE A 101 21.73 12.10 9.77
C ILE A 101 20.21 12.12 9.67
N THR A 102 19.50 11.96 10.79
CA THR A 102 18.03 11.81 10.85
C THR A 102 17.29 13.07 11.29
N ASN A 103 17.96 14.21 11.44
CA ASN A 103 17.38 15.36 12.15
C ASN A 103 16.16 15.97 11.41
N GLY A 104 14.97 15.55 11.84
CA GLY A 104 13.69 16.22 11.55
C GLY A 104 12.99 15.82 10.26
N LEU A 105 13.40 14.75 9.57
CA LEU A 105 12.70 14.28 8.36
C LEU A 105 11.84 13.04 8.66
N GLU A 106 10.58 13.08 8.23
CA GLU A 106 9.63 11.98 8.44
C GLU A 106 9.92 10.80 7.49
N HIS A 107 10.30 11.08 6.24
CA HIS A 107 10.50 10.10 5.17
C HIS A 107 11.79 10.33 4.38
N PRO A 108 12.98 10.21 5.01
CA PRO A 108 14.26 10.52 4.37
C PRO A 108 14.65 9.55 3.24
N VAL A 109 13.94 8.42 3.12
CA VAL A 109 14.20 7.37 2.14
C VAL A 109 12.89 6.93 1.51
N SER A 110 12.92 6.70 0.20
CA SER A 110 11.80 6.10 -0.49
C SER A 110 12.27 5.23 -1.67
N ALA A 111 11.39 4.35 -2.13
CA ALA A 111 11.54 3.62 -3.38
C ALA A 111 10.36 3.94 -4.29
N THR A 112 10.59 4.07 -5.59
CA THR A 112 9.54 4.28 -6.59
C THR A 112 9.69 3.23 -7.67
N PHE A 113 8.57 2.71 -8.19
CA PHE A 113 8.57 2.03 -9.47
C PHE A 113 7.74 2.82 -10.48
N VAL A 114 8.13 2.72 -11.74
CA VAL A 114 7.38 3.27 -12.88
C VAL A 114 7.30 2.20 -13.96
N THR A 115 6.10 1.94 -14.47
CA THR A 115 5.89 1.07 -15.62
C THR A 115 5.47 1.89 -16.84
N VAL A 116 5.97 1.51 -18.02
CA VAL A 116 5.61 2.15 -19.28
C VAL A 116 5.19 1.14 -20.34
N ASN A 117 4.28 1.55 -21.23
CA ASN A 117 3.85 0.74 -22.37
C ASN A 117 4.84 0.89 -23.56
N SER A 118 4.55 0.21 -24.69
CA SER A 118 5.38 0.26 -25.90
C SER A 118 5.47 1.63 -26.56
N GLU A 119 4.58 2.56 -26.22
CA GLU A 119 4.56 3.95 -26.72
C GLU A 119 5.34 4.89 -25.80
N GLY A 120 5.90 4.39 -24.69
CA GLY A 120 6.59 5.19 -23.69
C GLY A 120 5.66 5.91 -22.70
N ARG A 121 4.36 5.61 -22.72
CA ARG A 121 3.38 6.18 -21.77
C ARG A 121 3.52 5.51 -20.41
N ILE A 122 3.51 6.30 -19.34
CA ILE A 122 3.45 5.80 -17.95
C ILE A 122 2.09 5.14 -17.71
N LEU A 123 2.12 3.89 -17.29
CA LEU A 123 0.92 3.11 -16.95
C LEU A 123 0.66 3.11 -15.44
N GLN A 124 1.72 2.98 -14.64
CA GLN A 124 1.63 3.02 -13.18
C GLN A 124 2.88 3.70 -12.62
N GLU A 125 2.67 4.41 -11.51
CA GLU A 125 3.70 4.94 -10.64
C GLU A 125 3.25 4.74 -9.20
N ALA A 126 4.14 4.25 -8.35
CA ALA A 126 3.87 4.15 -6.93
C ALA A 126 5.14 4.47 -6.13
N LEU A 127 4.95 5.07 -4.97
CA LEU A 127 5.99 5.47 -4.04
C LEU A 127 5.82 4.68 -2.74
N GLN A 128 6.90 4.06 -2.27
CA GLN A 128 7.00 3.51 -0.94
C GLN A 128 7.94 4.40 -0.13
N GLU A 129 7.36 5.26 0.69
CA GLU A 129 8.10 6.05 1.68
C GLU A 129 8.45 5.17 2.88
N VAL A 130 9.66 5.35 3.41
CA VAL A 130 10.12 4.61 4.57
C VAL A 130 10.86 5.53 5.55
N THR A 131 10.49 5.42 6.82
CA THR A 131 11.25 6.07 7.89
C THR A 131 12.44 5.19 8.26
N THR A 132 13.64 5.68 8.01
CA THR A 132 14.87 5.00 8.43
C THR A 132 15.68 5.86 9.40
N ALA A 133 16.60 5.19 10.10
CA ALA A 133 17.47 5.80 11.10
C ALA A 133 18.94 5.81 10.63
N ASP A 134 19.84 6.20 11.52
CA ASP A 134 21.29 6.12 11.38
C ASP A 134 21.85 4.68 11.44
N THR A 135 20.97 3.68 11.37
CA THR A 135 21.25 2.24 11.37
C THR A 135 20.66 1.59 10.12
N TRP A 136 21.32 0.55 9.61
CA TRP A 136 20.82 -0.22 8.47
C TRP A 136 19.48 -0.87 8.80
N ARG A 137 18.51 -0.68 7.91
CA ARG A 137 17.22 -1.34 7.96
C ARG A 137 16.91 -1.96 6.60
N ARG A 138 16.37 -3.17 6.64
CA ARG A 138 15.87 -3.86 5.45
C ARG A 138 14.40 -3.49 5.24
N PHE A 139 14.08 -3.18 3.99
CA PHE A 139 12.76 -2.83 3.51
C PHE A 139 12.32 -3.85 2.47
N HIS A 140 11.01 -4.02 2.39
CA HIS A 140 10.36 -5.00 1.55
C HIS A 140 9.12 -4.34 0.95
N TRP A 141 8.96 -4.47 -0.36
CA TRP A 141 7.83 -3.88 -1.07
C TRP A 141 7.41 -4.78 -2.23
N SER A 142 6.21 -5.34 -2.14
CA SER A 142 5.60 -6.11 -3.22
C SER A 142 4.64 -5.24 -4.05
N PHE A 143 4.62 -5.45 -5.36
CA PHE A 143 3.73 -4.75 -6.30
C PHE A 143 3.47 -5.58 -7.56
N GLN A 144 2.47 -5.18 -8.36
CA GLN A 144 2.12 -5.80 -9.63
C GLN A 144 2.16 -4.78 -10.78
N THR A 145 2.80 -5.15 -11.89
CA THR A 145 2.84 -4.33 -13.11
C THR A 145 1.56 -4.49 -13.94
N HIS A 146 1.23 -3.47 -14.73
CA HIS A 146 0.08 -3.45 -15.64
C HIS A 146 0.24 -4.48 -16.77
N PRO A 147 -0.85 -5.11 -17.27
CA PRO A 147 -0.81 -6.06 -18.40
C PRO A 147 -0.16 -5.53 -19.69
N ASP A 148 -0.15 -4.21 -19.90
CA ASP A 148 0.46 -3.57 -21.08
C ASP A 148 1.89 -3.07 -20.83
N THR A 149 2.48 -3.39 -19.67
CA THR A 149 3.85 -2.98 -19.36
C THR A 149 4.83 -3.58 -20.36
N THR A 150 5.79 -2.77 -20.81
CA THR A 150 6.93 -3.22 -21.62
C THR A 150 8.27 -2.91 -20.98
N GLN A 151 8.31 -1.93 -20.08
CA GLN A 151 9.48 -1.55 -19.30
C GLN A 151 9.06 -1.20 -17.87
N LEU A 152 9.92 -1.57 -16.92
CA LEU A 152 9.85 -1.24 -15.50
C LEU A 152 11.09 -0.44 -15.13
N SER A 153 10.91 0.61 -14.34
CA SER A 153 12.01 1.41 -13.79
C SER A 153 11.92 1.37 -12.28
N ILE A 154 13.01 1.02 -11.60
CA ILE A 154 13.12 1.06 -10.13
C ILE A 154 14.00 2.22 -9.73
N TYR A 155 13.54 3.00 -8.77
CA TYR A 155 14.23 4.18 -8.27
C TYR A 155 14.38 4.11 -6.76
N LEU A 156 15.59 4.32 -6.26
CA LEU A 156 15.88 4.50 -4.84
C LEU A 156 16.15 5.98 -4.58
N ARG A 157 15.41 6.58 -3.65
CA ARG A 157 15.31 8.03 -3.48
C ARG A 157 15.70 8.46 -2.08
N CYS A 158 16.30 9.65 -2.00
CA CYS A 158 16.51 10.36 -0.74
C CYS A 158 15.89 11.75 -0.79
N ASP A 159 15.39 12.20 0.36
CA ASP A 159 14.87 13.55 0.55
C ASP A 159 15.82 14.31 1.48
N LYS A 160 16.49 15.35 0.95
CA LYS A 160 17.35 16.32 1.70
C LYS A 160 18.45 15.74 2.60
N VAL A 161 18.67 14.43 2.62
CA VAL A 161 19.72 13.78 3.40
C VAL A 161 20.60 12.88 2.55
N SER A 162 21.79 12.61 3.07
CA SER A 162 22.64 11.56 2.54
C SER A 162 22.12 10.19 2.97
N THR A 163 21.86 9.33 1.99
CA THR A 163 21.31 7.99 2.20
C THR A 163 22.22 6.95 1.58
N TYR A 164 22.44 5.88 2.33
CA TYR A 164 23.13 4.68 1.89
C TYR A 164 22.10 3.62 1.49
N PHE A 165 22.36 2.92 0.39
CA PHE A 165 21.55 1.80 -0.11
C PHE A 165 22.44 0.59 -0.36
N ASP A 166 21.93 -0.60 -0.07
CA ASP A 166 22.65 -1.87 -0.27
C ASP A 166 21.68 -3.06 -0.34
N ASP A 167 22.17 -4.23 -0.77
CA ASP A 167 21.42 -5.51 -0.88
C ASP A 167 20.08 -5.34 -1.61
N VAL A 168 20.10 -4.61 -2.73
CA VAL A 168 18.90 -4.31 -3.52
C VAL A 168 18.53 -5.50 -4.40
N VAL A 169 17.40 -6.12 -4.12
CA VAL A 169 16.91 -7.31 -4.80
C VAL A 169 15.53 -7.03 -5.37
N LEU A 170 15.37 -7.19 -6.68
CA LEU A 170 14.07 -7.27 -7.31
C LEU A 170 13.88 -8.70 -7.78
N ALA A 171 12.90 -9.41 -7.24
CA ALA A 171 12.58 -10.77 -7.64
C ALA A 171 11.13 -10.86 -8.13
N GLU A 172 10.84 -11.88 -8.92
CA GLU A 172 9.44 -12.32 -9.07
C GLU A 172 8.90 -12.71 -7.70
N SER A 173 7.64 -12.38 -7.46
CA SER A 173 6.89 -12.77 -6.29
C SER A 173 5.94 -13.87 -6.71
N ASP A 174 6.42 -15.11 -6.64
CA ASP A 174 5.68 -16.33 -6.95
C ASP A 174 4.67 -16.70 -5.85
N GLY A 175 4.16 -15.71 -5.09
CA GLY A 175 3.53 -15.94 -3.81
C GLY A 175 2.53 -14.87 -3.39
N VAL A 176 2.55 -14.57 -2.10
CA VAL A 176 1.59 -13.71 -1.43
C VAL A 176 2.07 -12.26 -1.48
N CYS A 177 1.20 -11.31 -1.80
CA CYS A 177 1.48 -9.88 -1.66
C CYS A 177 0.36 -9.15 -0.91
N ILE A 178 0.72 -8.08 -0.20
CA ILE A 178 -0.24 -7.15 0.42
C ILE A 178 -0.36 -5.94 -0.52
N ASN A 179 -1.44 -5.89 -1.31
CA ASN A 179 -1.71 -4.82 -2.27
C ASN A 179 -2.12 -3.53 -1.57
N GLY A 180 -2.87 -3.64 -0.46
CA GLY A 180 -3.46 -2.52 0.24
C GLY A 180 -3.66 -2.82 1.73
N VAL A 181 -3.67 -1.76 2.53
CA VAL A 181 -3.98 -1.81 3.95
C VAL A 181 -4.96 -0.68 4.24
N ILE A 182 -6.09 -1.04 4.82
CA ILE A 182 -7.17 -0.13 5.18
C ILE A 182 -7.27 -0.16 6.69
N TYR A 183 -7.15 0.98 7.36
CA TYR A 183 -7.47 1.08 8.77
C TYR A 183 -8.96 1.32 8.95
N TRP A 184 -9.60 0.50 9.78
CA TRP A 184 -11.02 0.58 10.08
C TRP A 184 -11.19 0.78 11.59
N PRO A 185 -11.63 1.96 12.07
CA PRO A 185 -11.60 2.30 13.50
C PRO A 185 -12.78 1.73 14.32
N ALA A 186 -13.90 1.36 13.69
CA ALA A 186 -15.13 0.97 14.40
C ALA A 186 -15.91 -0.14 13.66
N PRO A 187 -16.65 -1.03 14.36
CA PRO A 187 -16.95 -1.03 15.79
C PRO A 187 -15.78 -1.53 16.66
N GLU A 188 -14.86 -2.30 16.09
CA GLU A 188 -13.60 -2.70 16.71
C GLU A 188 -12.46 -2.28 15.77
N PRO A 189 -11.39 -1.63 16.27
CA PRO A 189 -10.29 -1.20 15.42
C PRO A 189 -9.60 -2.39 14.75
N GLU A 190 -9.32 -2.26 13.46
CA GLU A 190 -8.65 -3.30 12.69
C GLU A 190 -7.92 -2.77 11.46
N PHE A 191 -7.03 -3.60 10.92
CA PHE A 191 -6.57 -3.45 9.55
C PHE A 191 -7.30 -4.44 8.64
N VAL A 192 -7.90 -3.95 7.55
CA VAL A 192 -8.29 -4.81 6.43
C VAL A 192 -7.16 -4.83 5.41
N LEU A 193 -6.59 -6.00 5.21
CA LEU A 193 -5.53 -6.23 4.24
C LEU A 193 -6.14 -6.70 2.93
N GLN A 194 -5.81 -6.02 1.84
CA GLN A 194 -6.04 -6.54 0.50
C GLN A 194 -4.84 -7.41 0.13
N ILE A 195 -4.99 -8.72 0.32
CA ILE A 195 -3.95 -9.71 0.04
C ILE A 195 -4.25 -10.36 -1.30
N ASN A 196 -3.21 -10.60 -2.09
CA ASN A 196 -3.34 -11.32 -3.35
C ASN A 196 -2.38 -12.51 -3.34
N ASN A 197 -2.92 -13.72 -3.50
CA ASN A 197 -2.15 -14.95 -3.58
C ASN A 197 -2.17 -15.47 -5.01
N ASN A 198 -1.00 -15.72 -5.60
CA ASN A 198 -0.90 -16.04 -7.03
C ASN A 198 -0.22 -17.35 -7.31
N SER A 199 0.01 -18.09 -6.25
CA SER A 199 0.65 -19.37 -6.33
C SER A 199 -0.41 -20.43 -6.13
N GLU A 200 -0.71 -21.17 -7.20
CA GLU A 200 -1.44 -22.43 -7.09
C GLU A 200 -0.73 -23.39 -6.12
N ALA A 201 0.59 -23.30 -6.01
CA ALA A 201 1.38 -24.10 -5.06
C ALA A 201 1.07 -23.76 -3.59
N THR A 202 0.45 -22.61 -3.33
CA THR A 202 0.02 -22.19 -1.99
C THR A 202 -1.50 -22.12 -1.85
N ASP A 203 -2.26 -22.65 -2.82
CA ASP A 203 -3.71 -22.74 -2.70
C ASP A 203 -4.11 -23.60 -1.51
N GLY A 204 -4.89 -23.01 -0.60
CA GLY A 204 -5.31 -23.67 0.63
C GLY A 204 -4.21 -23.76 1.69
N ALA A 205 -3.00 -23.23 1.42
CA ALA A 205 -1.94 -23.22 2.40
C ALA A 205 -2.24 -22.19 3.51
N PRO A 206 -2.00 -22.55 4.78
CA PRO A 206 -2.17 -21.61 5.88
C PRO A 206 -0.96 -20.69 6.01
N PHE A 207 -1.24 -19.41 6.21
CA PHE A 207 -0.30 -18.34 6.47
C PHE A 207 -0.62 -17.72 7.82
N ASN A 208 0.36 -17.00 8.37
CA ASN A 208 0.21 -16.23 9.59
C ASN A 208 0.32 -14.74 9.26
N VAL A 209 -0.65 -13.97 9.73
CA VAL A 209 -0.62 -12.51 9.67
C VAL A 209 -0.32 -11.97 11.07
N LYS A 210 0.69 -11.11 11.17
CA LYS A 210 1.03 -10.39 12.40
C LYS A 210 1.26 -8.92 12.12
N VAL A 211 0.92 -8.08 13.10
CA VAL A 211 1.16 -6.64 13.05
C VAL A 211 2.13 -6.26 14.16
N LEU A 212 3.19 -5.57 13.78
CA LEU A 212 4.21 -5.05 14.68
C LEU A 212 4.10 -3.53 14.74
N ASP A 213 4.30 -2.94 15.92
CA ASP A 213 4.45 -1.49 16.08
C ASP A 213 5.86 -1.01 15.64
N ALA A 214 6.08 0.31 15.71
CA ALA A 214 7.37 0.94 15.41
C ALA A 214 8.54 0.43 16.29
N GLN A 215 8.25 -0.17 17.45
CA GLN A 215 9.23 -0.81 18.34
C GLN A 215 9.39 -2.30 18.05
N LYS A 216 8.81 -2.81 16.96
CA LYS A 216 8.78 -4.23 16.56
C LYS A 216 8.08 -5.14 17.58
N ARG A 217 7.25 -4.59 18.45
CA ARG A 217 6.42 -5.38 19.36
C ARG A 217 5.17 -5.79 18.62
N GLN A 218 4.81 -7.05 18.75
CA GLN A 218 3.57 -7.55 18.18
C GLN A 218 2.37 -6.95 18.92
N VAL A 219 1.48 -6.30 18.18
CA VAL A 219 0.28 -5.63 18.71
C VAL A 219 -1.03 -6.33 18.33
N SER A 220 -1.00 -7.22 17.32
CA SER A 220 -2.13 -8.07 16.96
C SER A 220 -1.95 -9.49 17.52
N LYS A 221 -3.04 -10.25 17.66
CA LYS A 221 -2.92 -11.71 17.71
C LYS A 221 -2.38 -12.22 16.38
N ASN A 222 -1.67 -13.35 16.40
CA ASN A 222 -1.35 -14.06 15.15
C ASN A 222 -2.66 -14.56 14.55
N ILE A 223 -2.91 -14.21 13.29
CA ILE A 223 -4.10 -14.65 12.58
C ILE A 223 -3.66 -15.70 11.56
N ALA A 224 -4.12 -16.92 11.76
CA ALA A 224 -3.98 -17.97 10.76
C ALA A 224 -5.00 -17.70 9.65
N VAL A 225 -4.53 -17.58 8.41
CA VAL A 225 -5.37 -17.37 7.23
C VAL A 225 -5.06 -18.43 6.20
N THR A 226 -6.09 -18.94 5.53
CA THR A 226 -5.91 -19.82 4.38
C THR A 226 -6.05 -18.97 3.13
N LEU A 227 -4.96 -18.82 2.39
CA LEU A 227 -4.98 -18.03 1.18
C LEU A 227 -5.39 -18.90 -0.01
N VAL A 228 -6.28 -18.37 -0.85
CA VAL A 228 -6.67 -19.01 -2.11
C VAL A 228 -6.18 -18.16 -3.28
N PRO A 229 -5.96 -18.73 -4.47
CA PRO A 229 -5.57 -17.97 -5.65
C PRO A 229 -6.51 -16.80 -5.92
N GLY A 230 -5.94 -15.63 -6.16
CA GLY A 230 -6.64 -14.39 -6.38
C GLY A 230 -6.56 -13.41 -5.20
N GLU A 231 -7.41 -12.40 -5.27
CA GLU A 231 -7.48 -11.33 -4.29
C GLU A 231 -8.46 -11.65 -3.16
N GLN A 232 -8.07 -11.33 -1.93
CA GLN A 232 -8.85 -11.55 -0.72
C GLN A 232 -8.68 -10.38 0.24
N PHE A 233 -9.72 -10.14 1.04
CA PHE A 233 -9.68 -9.18 2.14
C PHE A 233 -9.57 -9.93 3.46
N ILE A 234 -8.55 -9.61 4.25
CA ILE A 234 -8.28 -10.23 5.55
C ILE A 234 -8.40 -9.16 6.63
N SER A 235 -9.31 -9.36 7.57
CA SER A 235 -9.46 -8.50 8.74
C SER A 235 -8.47 -8.89 9.83
N VAL A 236 -7.75 -7.90 10.36
CA VAL A 236 -6.76 -8.05 11.41
C VAL A 236 -7.15 -7.17 12.60
N PRO A 237 -8.02 -7.65 13.51
CA PRO A 237 -8.44 -6.87 14.66
C PRO A 237 -7.32 -6.73 15.69
N ALA A 238 -7.18 -5.52 16.22
CA ALA A 238 -6.34 -5.22 17.38
C ALA A 238 -6.67 -3.84 17.96
N ASP A 239 -6.22 -3.56 19.18
CA ASP A 239 -6.34 -2.23 19.80
C ASP A 239 -5.29 -1.26 19.22
N PHE A 240 -5.44 -0.92 17.94
CA PHE A 240 -4.53 -0.02 17.26
C PHE A 240 -4.69 1.42 17.75
N ILE A 241 -3.57 2.10 17.89
CA ILE A 241 -3.48 3.51 18.24
C ILE A 241 -2.83 4.27 17.09
N THR A 242 -2.78 5.60 17.17
CA THR A 242 -1.96 6.39 16.26
C THR A 242 -0.51 5.91 16.26
N GLY A 243 0.07 5.70 15.08
CA GLY A 243 1.45 5.24 14.94
C GLY A 243 1.75 4.57 13.61
N ASN A 244 2.99 4.09 13.49
CA ASN A 244 3.48 3.34 12.34
C ASN A 244 3.53 1.85 12.67
N TYR A 245 3.15 1.03 11.70
CA TYR A 245 2.98 -0.41 11.82
C TYR A 245 3.63 -1.15 10.66
N SER A 246 4.19 -2.33 10.95
CA SER A 246 4.62 -3.29 9.95
C SER A 246 3.68 -4.49 9.97
N ILE A 247 3.06 -4.77 8.84
CA ILE A 247 2.15 -5.90 8.65
C ILE A 247 2.89 -6.97 7.88
N ILE A 248 2.97 -8.17 8.45
CA ILE A 248 3.78 -9.26 7.92
C ILE A 248 2.86 -10.46 7.69
N VAL A 249 2.92 -11.01 6.48
CA VAL A 249 2.36 -12.32 6.14
C VAL A 249 3.52 -13.30 6.01
N SER A 250 3.52 -14.36 6.82
CA SER A 250 4.51 -15.43 6.78
C SER A 250 3.86 -16.78 6.49
N ASP A 251 4.60 -17.70 5.93
CA ASP A 251 4.16 -19.08 5.75
C ASP A 251 4.15 -19.86 7.10
N GLN A 252 3.98 -21.18 7.05
CA GLN A 252 4.06 -22.05 8.23
C GLN A 252 5.48 -22.23 8.77
N SER A 253 6.51 -22.07 7.93
CA SER A 253 7.90 -22.16 8.37
C SER A 253 8.34 -20.90 9.16
N GLY A 254 7.56 -19.83 9.06
CA GLY A 254 7.84 -18.52 9.64
C GLY A 254 8.59 -17.60 8.68
N GLU A 255 8.80 -18.03 7.43
CA GLU A 255 9.42 -17.22 6.39
C GLU A 255 8.45 -16.13 5.94
N GLU A 256 8.94 -14.89 5.92
CA GLU A 256 8.15 -13.72 5.52
C GLU A 256 7.91 -13.71 4.01
N GLN A 257 6.65 -13.74 3.63
CA GLN A 257 6.21 -13.80 2.23
C GLN A 257 5.86 -12.40 1.72
N ALA A 258 5.21 -11.61 2.58
CA ALA A 258 4.86 -10.22 2.29
C ALA A 258 5.02 -9.34 3.52
N VAL A 259 5.49 -8.11 3.31
CA VAL A 259 5.53 -7.08 4.34
C VAL A 259 4.99 -5.77 3.78
N ARG A 260 4.19 -5.05 4.56
CA ARG A 260 3.65 -3.74 4.20
C ARG A 260 3.72 -2.81 5.40
N GLN A 261 4.17 -1.58 5.17
CA GLN A 261 4.09 -0.53 6.18
C GLN A 261 2.71 0.13 6.12
N ALA A 262 2.17 0.46 7.28
CA ALA A 262 0.92 1.19 7.43
C ALA A 262 1.08 2.25 8.52
N SER A 263 0.41 3.38 8.35
CA SER A 263 0.42 4.47 9.33
C SER A 263 -1.01 4.82 9.69
N ILE A 264 -1.29 4.86 10.98
CA ILE A 264 -2.53 5.42 11.51
C ILE A 264 -2.19 6.86 11.92
N PRO A 265 -2.67 7.88 11.18
CA PRO A 265 -2.38 9.26 11.51
C PRO A 265 -2.94 9.63 12.89
N ALA A 266 -2.33 10.65 13.50
CA ALA A 266 -2.94 11.30 14.65
C ALA A 266 -4.28 11.88 14.19
N MET A 267 -5.37 11.43 14.80
CA MET A 267 -6.67 12.02 14.55
C MET A 267 -6.58 13.51 14.89
N PRO A 268 -6.78 14.41 13.92
CA PRO A 268 -6.87 15.83 14.24
C PRO A 268 -7.99 15.99 15.26
N SER A 269 -7.71 16.67 16.38
CA SER A 269 -8.78 17.15 17.25
C SER A 269 -9.57 18.18 16.43
N PHE A 270 -10.64 17.75 15.77
CA PHE A 270 -11.43 18.66 14.96
C PHE A 270 -12.25 19.56 15.89
N PRO A 271 -12.06 20.89 15.87
CA PRO A 271 -13.11 21.78 16.31
C PRO A 271 -14.29 21.56 15.36
N SER A 272 -15.41 21.08 15.90
CA SER A 272 -16.75 21.02 15.30
C SER A 272 -16.84 21.30 13.79
N GLY A 273 -17.03 20.25 12.98
CA GLY A 273 -17.63 20.42 11.64
C GLY A 273 -16.88 19.90 10.42
N ARG A 274 -16.03 18.87 10.52
CA ARG A 274 -15.53 18.17 9.31
C ARG A 274 -15.73 16.66 9.39
N LEU A 275 -16.31 16.09 8.34
CA LEU A 275 -16.30 14.65 8.07
C LEU A 275 -14.83 14.22 7.99
N ASN A 276 -14.44 13.32 8.89
CA ASN A 276 -13.12 12.70 8.79
C ASN A 276 -13.21 11.61 7.73
N ASN A 277 -12.52 11.84 6.63
CA ASN A 277 -12.44 10.88 5.56
C ASN A 277 -11.19 10.03 5.77
N PHE A 278 -11.22 9.09 6.72
CA PHE A 278 -10.41 7.87 6.55
C PHE A 278 -10.97 7.21 5.32
N VAL A 279 -10.33 7.39 4.17
CA VAL A 279 -10.91 6.93 2.93
C VAL A 279 -9.81 6.21 2.18
N SER A 280 -10.02 4.91 1.98
CA SER A 280 -9.05 4.06 1.30
C SER A 280 -9.48 3.83 -0.13
N ILE A 281 -8.57 4.11 -1.04
CA ILE A 281 -8.78 3.92 -2.48
C ILE A 281 -8.90 2.42 -2.74
N ILE A 282 -10.07 1.97 -3.18
CA ILE A 282 -10.35 0.57 -3.56
C ILE A 282 -10.31 0.39 -5.08
N HIS A 283 -10.44 1.49 -5.82
CA HIS A 283 -10.11 1.55 -7.23
C HIS A 283 -9.30 2.83 -7.47
N PRO A 284 -8.01 2.72 -7.86
CA PRO A 284 -7.16 3.89 -8.06
C PRO A 284 -7.74 4.84 -9.10
N ASP A 285 -7.40 6.12 -8.94
CA ASP A 285 -7.64 7.14 -9.95
C ASP A 285 -7.06 6.66 -11.27
N THR A 286 -7.95 6.43 -12.22
CA THR A 286 -7.60 6.12 -13.59
C THR A 286 -7.92 7.36 -14.39
N ALA A 287 -6.87 8.13 -14.71
CA ALA A 287 -6.94 9.32 -15.56
C ALA A 287 -7.18 8.98 -17.05
N GLU A 288 -7.47 7.71 -17.37
CA GLU A 288 -7.74 7.24 -18.71
C GLU A 288 -9.20 6.84 -18.84
N GLY A 289 -9.83 7.28 -19.93
CA GLY A 289 -11.23 7.02 -20.28
C GLY A 289 -11.70 5.59 -20.01
N ILE A 290 -12.24 5.31 -18.82
CA ILE A 290 -12.87 4.02 -18.53
C ILE A 290 -14.18 3.98 -19.30
N SER A 291 -14.25 3.11 -20.31
CA SER A 291 -15.50 2.83 -21.00
C SER A 291 -16.39 1.92 -20.15
N LEU A 292 -17.56 2.41 -19.78
CA LEU A 292 -18.62 1.65 -19.11
C LEU A 292 -19.47 0.82 -20.09
N GLU A 293 -18.99 0.56 -21.31
CA GLU A 293 -19.55 -0.49 -22.18
C GLU A 293 -19.54 -1.87 -21.52
N LYS A 294 -18.60 -2.08 -20.60
CA LYS A 294 -18.58 -3.22 -19.67
C LYS A 294 -18.74 -2.70 -18.25
N PRO A 295 -19.35 -3.49 -17.35
CA PRO A 295 -19.40 -3.14 -15.94
C PRO A 295 -18.01 -2.88 -15.38
N LEU A 296 -17.83 -1.74 -14.72
CA LEU A 296 -16.68 -1.49 -13.88
C LEU A 296 -16.86 -2.31 -12.61
N VAL A 297 -15.95 -3.25 -12.37
CA VAL A 297 -15.99 -4.17 -11.24
C VAL A 297 -14.98 -3.71 -10.20
N PHE A 298 -15.40 -3.65 -8.94
CA PHE A 298 -14.52 -3.36 -7.80
C PHE A 298 -14.89 -4.26 -6.62
N ASN A 299 -13.96 -4.51 -5.71
CA ASN A 299 -14.26 -5.27 -4.49
C ASN A 299 -14.38 -4.33 -3.30
N ASN A 300 -15.51 -4.38 -2.61
CA ASN A 300 -15.73 -3.63 -1.38
C ASN A 300 -15.23 -4.48 -0.19
N PRO A 301 -14.25 -4.02 0.62
CA PRO A 301 -13.65 -4.81 1.70
C PRO A 301 -14.67 -5.22 2.76
N ARG A 302 -15.68 -4.38 2.98
CA ARG A 302 -16.72 -4.54 4.01
C ARG A 302 -18.03 -3.97 3.54
N GLU A 303 -19.12 -4.46 4.09
CA GLU A 303 -20.40 -3.77 3.95
C GLU A 303 -20.26 -2.36 4.54
N GLY A 304 -20.61 -1.34 3.77
CA GLY A 304 -20.34 0.03 4.17
C GLY A 304 -20.54 1.04 3.06
N TRP A 305 -20.22 2.29 3.40
CA TRP A 305 -20.29 3.38 2.45
C TRP A 305 -19.08 3.38 1.52
N VAL A 306 -19.35 3.55 0.23
CA VAL A 306 -18.34 3.70 -0.82
C VAL A 306 -18.54 5.08 -1.43
N TYR A 307 -17.46 5.86 -1.46
CA TYR A 307 -17.39 7.17 -2.08
C TYR A 307 -16.92 7.03 -3.53
N PHE A 308 -17.59 7.75 -4.42
CA PHE A 308 -17.30 7.81 -5.84
C PHE A 308 -17.04 9.26 -6.23
N LEU A 309 -15.92 9.50 -6.91
CA LEU A 309 -15.62 10.73 -7.61
C LEU A 309 -15.48 10.40 -9.10
N LEU A 310 -16.46 10.85 -9.89
CA LEU A 310 -16.61 10.48 -11.29
C LEU A 310 -16.59 11.73 -12.19
N GLN A 311 -16.00 11.62 -13.38
CA GLN A 311 -16.07 12.66 -14.41
C GLN A 311 -16.22 12.00 -15.77
N THR A 312 -17.00 12.61 -16.66
CA THR A 312 -17.13 12.21 -18.06
C THR A 312 -16.81 13.40 -18.95
N GLU A 313 -16.37 13.16 -20.19
CA GLU A 313 -16.18 14.26 -21.16
C GLU A 313 -17.50 14.66 -21.81
N THR A 314 -18.39 13.70 -22.06
CA THR A 314 -19.62 13.87 -22.86
C THR A 314 -20.89 13.97 -22.03
N GLY A 315 -20.81 13.75 -20.71
CA GLY A 315 -21.97 13.49 -19.88
C GLY A 315 -22.45 12.04 -20.02
N GLY A 316 -23.46 11.68 -19.22
CA GLY A 316 -24.09 10.37 -19.28
C GLY A 316 -24.79 9.98 -17.99
N GLU A 317 -25.28 8.75 -17.91
CA GLU A 317 -25.87 8.20 -16.70
C GLU A 317 -25.01 7.03 -16.20
N VAL A 318 -24.81 6.94 -14.88
CA VAL A 318 -24.11 5.82 -14.25
C VAL A 318 -25.03 5.19 -13.22
N SER A 319 -25.18 3.88 -13.28
CA SER A 319 -25.98 3.08 -12.35
C SER A 319 -25.09 2.37 -11.32
N PHE A 320 -25.65 2.16 -10.13
CA PHE A 320 -24.95 1.56 -8.99
C PHE A 320 -25.64 0.26 -8.53
N PRO A 321 -25.65 -0.82 -9.34
CA PRO A 321 -26.32 -2.06 -8.95
C PRO A 321 -25.79 -2.60 -7.61
N GLY A 322 -26.69 -2.92 -6.69
CA GLY A 322 -26.34 -3.41 -5.35
C GLY A 322 -25.95 -2.32 -4.35
N GLY A 323 -25.88 -1.05 -4.79
CA GLY A 323 -25.74 0.12 -3.94
C GLY A 323 -27.08 0.78 -3.61
N THR A 324 -27.08 1.77 -2.70
CA THR A 324 -28.27 2.59 -2.41
C THR A 324 -28.52 3.67 -3.47
N GLY A 325 -29.60 3.54 -4.25
CA GLY A 325 -29.99 4.52 -5.27
C GLY A 325 -29.52 4.10 -6.67
N ASP A 326 -30.44 4.20 -7.64
CA ASP A 326 -30.33 3.42 -8.88
C ASP A 326 -29.38 4.03 -9.91
N ALA A 327 -29.33 5.36 -10.02
CA ALA A 327 -28.57 6.06 -11.04
C ALA A 327 -28.09 7.46 -10.61
N LEU A 328 -27.07 7.95 -11.31
CA LEU A 328 -26.52 9.30 -11.21
C LEU A 328 -26.27 9.84 -12.61
N THR A 329 -26.85 11.00 -12.92
CA THR A 329 -26.53 11.74 -14.14
C THR A 329 -25.23 12.51 -13.93
N LEU A 330 -24.26 12.27 -14.80
CA LEU A 330 -22.96 12.95 -14.82
C LEU A 330 -23.02 14.08 -15.86
N PRO A 331 -22.79 15.34 -15.48
CA PRO A 331 -22.62 16.43 -16.44
C PRO A 331 -21.26 16.32 -17.15
N ALA A 332 -21.22 16.72 -18.43
CA ALA A 332 -20.01 16.79 -19.22
C ALA A 332 -18.95 17.71 -18.56
N GLY A 333 -17.73 17.20 -18.39
CA GLY A 333 -16.58 17.92 -17.85
C GLY A 333 -16.64 18.20 -16.35
N VAL A 334 -17.68 17.78 -15.63
CA VAL A 334 -17.87 18.10 -14.20
C VAL A 334 -17.54 16.88 -13.34
N LYS A 335 -16.62 17.08 -12.39
CA LYS A 335 -16.39 16.10 -11.31
C LYS A 335 -17.63 16.03 -10.43
N THR A 336 -18.23 14.85 -10.35
CA THR A 336 -19.44 14.58 -9.57
C THR A 336 -19.12 13.61 -8.45
N GLU A 337 -19.51 13.98 -7.24
CA GLU A 337 -19.27 13.21 -6.03
C GLU A 337 -20.54 12.53 -5.56
N THR A 338 -20.44 11.27 -5.16
CA THR A 338 -21.58 10.57 -4.57
C THR A 338 -21.14 9.46 -3.63
N MET A 339 -22.03 9.04 -2.72
CA MET A 339 -21.79 7.93 -1.82
C MET A 339 -22.90 6.90 -1.95
N ARG A 340 -22.54 5.63 -1.92
CA ARG A 340 -23.47 4.50 -2.00
C ARG A 340 -23.12 3.48 -0.93
N PHE A 341 -24.11 2.92 -0.28
CA PHE A 341 -23.91 1.83 0.66
C PHE A 341 -23.89 0.51 -0.12
N TYR A 342 -22.79 -0.22 -0.07
CA TYR A 342 -22.58 -1.48 -0.79
C TYR A 342 -22.35 -2.63 0.20
N PRO A 343 -22.76 -3.88 -0.14
CA PRO A 343 -22.32 -5.06 0.59
C PRO A 343 -20.80 -5.27 0.44
N ALA A 344 -20.24 -6.16 1.26
CA ALA A 344 -18.87 -6.64 1.07
C ALA A 344 -18.76 -7.51 -0.20
N GLY A 345 -17.57 -7.55 -0.83
CA GLY A 345 -17.25 -8.37 -1.99
C GLY A 345 -17.37 -7.66 -3.33
N GLU A 346 -17.53 -8.43 -4.41
CA GLU A 346 -17.59 -7.92 -5.78
C GLU A 346 -18.81 -7.02 -5.98
N CYS A 347 -18.55 -5.77 -6.37
CA CYS A 347 -19.52 -4.72 -6.64
C CYS A 347 -19.35 -4.21 -8.08
N LYS A 348 -20.42 -3.64 -8.64
CA LYS A 348 -20.44 -3.19 -10.03
C LYS A 348 -20.94 -1.77 -10.15
N VAL A 349 -20.36 -1.05 -11.10
CA VAL A 349 -20.85 0.22 -11.62
C VAL A 349 -21.10 0.00 -13.11
N THR A 350 -22.28 0.37 -13.58
CA THR A 350 -22.69 0.15 -14.97
C THR A 350 -23.19 1.44 -15.58
N SER A 351 -23.39 1.47 -16.89
CA SER A 351 -24.15 2.55 -17.54
C SER A 351 -25.16 1.93 -18.51
N PRO A 352 -26.38 2.49 -18.61
CA PRO A 352 -27.36 2.03 -19.61
C PRO A 352 -26.93 2.35 -21.04
N GLU A 353 -26.07 3.36 -21.23
CA GLU A 353 -25.50 3.75 -22.52
C GLU A 353 -23.95 3.74 -22.43
N PRO A 354 -23.21 3.64 -23.54
CA PRO A 354 -21.75 3.76 -23.49
C PRO A 354 -21.32 5.11 -22.92
N VAL A 355 -20.75 5.11 -21.71
CA VAL A 355 -20.20 6.29 -21.04
C VAL A 355 -18.70 6.11 -20.85
N SER A 356 -17.90 7.10 -21.25
CA SER A 356 -16.47 7.12 -20.97
C SER A 356 -16.19 8.04 -19.77
N LEU A 357 -15.64 7.47 -18.70
CA LEU A 357 -15.22 8.20 -17.52
C LEU A 357 -13.79 8.73 -17.74
N SER A 358 -13.63 10.05 -17.88
CA SER A 358 -12.31 10.69 -17.93
C SER A 358 -11.60 10.69 -16.57
N HIS A 359 -12.34 10.41 -15.50
CA HIS A 359 -11.82 10.24 -14.14
C HIS A 359 -12.77 9.33 -13.35
N CYS A 360 -12.20 8.35 -12.67
CA CYS A 360 -12.94 7.48 -11.76
C CYS A 360 -12.08 7.20 -10.54
N GLU A 361 -12.61 7.54 -9.38
CA GLU A 361 -12.01 7.20 -8.11
C GLU A 361 -13.08 6.60 -7.20
N ILE A 362 -12.80 5.39 -6.71
CA ILE A 362 -13.71 4.65 -5.81
C ILE A 362 -12.97 4.40 -4.52
N ARG A 363 -13.60 4.79 -3.40
CA ARG A 363 -12.98 4.70 -2.10
C ARG A 363 -13.92 4.12 -1.04
N ALA A 364 -13.41 3.24 -0.19
CA ALA A 364 -14.14 2.71 0.97
C ALA A 364 -14.14 3.76 2.07
N VAL A 365 -15.30 3.97 2.69
CA VAL A 365 -15.49 4.87 3.82
C VAL A 365 -15.79 4.02 5.06
N PRO A 366 -14.79 3.79 5.93
CA PRO A 366 -14.90 2.99 7.14
C PRO A 366 -16.01 3.43 8.08
N GLU A 367 -16.20 4.74 8.18
CA GLU A 367 -17.21 5.34 9.02
C GLU A 367 -17.58 6.71 8.46
N LEU A 368 -18.89 6.91 8.22
CA LEU A 368 -19.41 8.26 8.13
C LEU A 368 -19.39 8.82 9.55
N MET A 369 -18.35 9.55 9.92
CA MET A 369 -18.42 10.40 11.11
C MET A 369 -19.42 11.53 10.82
N MET A 370 -20.70 11.26 11.02
CA MET A 370 -21.71 12.30 11.05
C MET A 370 -21.39 13.19 12.24
N VAL A 371 -20.76 14.32 11.98
CA VAL A 371 -20.73 15.40 12.97
C VAL A 371 -22.18 15.82 13.15
N GLU A 372 -22.78 15.46 14.29
CA GLU A 372 -24.03 16.10 14.71
C GLU A 372 -23.73 17.60 14.79
N TYR A 373 -24.29 18.37 13.87
CA TYR A 373 -24.39 19.81 14.04
C TYR A 373 -25.25 20.04 15.28
N GLU A 374 -24.69 20.65 16.33
CA GLU A 374 -25.46 21.11 17.48
C GLU A 374 -26.67 21.91 16.95
N GLY A 375 -27.88 21.33 17.10
CA GLY A 375 -29.14 21.96 16.70
C GLY A 375 -29.83 21.41 15.45
N MET A 376 -29.27 20.47 14.69
CA MET A 376 -30.01 19.79 13.60
C MET A 376 -30.50 18.41 14.04
N PRO A 377 -31.82 18.17 14.16
CA PRO A 377 -32.33 16.83 14.45
C PRO A 377 -31.96 15.87 13.31
N SER A 378 -31.38 14.72 13.66
CA SER A 378 -30.85 13.68 12.76
C SER A 378 -31.77 13.25 11.62
N ARG A 379 -33.10 13.41 11.77
CA ARG A 379 -34.09 13.16 10.71
C ARG A 379 -34.07 14.15 9.55
N ALA A 380 -33.56 15.37 9.73
CA ALA A 380 -33.57 16.41 8.70
C ALA A 380 -32.49 16.22 7.63
N MET A 381 -31.33 15.61 7.96
CA MET A 381 -30.25 15.38 6.99
C MET A 381 -30.48 14.17 6.08
N CYS A 382 -31.11 13.09 6.57
CA CYS A 382 -31.44 11.95 5.70
C CYS A 382 -32.38 12.35 4.56
N ALA A 383 -33.34 13.25 4.84
CA ALA A 383 -34.28 13.76 3.83
C ALA A 383 -33.63 14.70 2.81
N ALA A 384 -32.61 15.48 3.18
CA ALA A 384 -31.94 16.43 2.29
C ALA A 384 -31.04 15.78 1.23
N HIS A 385 -30.57 14.54 1.48
CA HIS A 385 -29.69 13.78 0.58
C HIS A 385 -30.39 12.59 -0.10
N GLY A 386 -31.72 12.49 -0.04
CA GLY A 386 -32.46 11.37 -0.65
C GLY A 386 -32.21 10.01 0.03
N LEU A 387 -31.71 10.01 1.26
CA LEU A 387 -31.51 8.80 2.05
C LEU A 387 -32.88 8.37 2.61
N GLY A 388 -33.51 7.43 1.94
CA GLY A 388 -34.69 6.73 2.48
C GLY A 388 -34.31 6.08 3.81
N CYS A 389 -34.86 6.57 4.91
CA CYS A 389 -34.76 5.93 6.22
C CYS A 389 -35.45 4.56 6.14
N SER A 390 -34.72 3.50 5.81
CA SER A 390 -35.17 2.15 6.13
C SER A 390 -35.01 1.96 7.64
N GLU A 391 -36.02 1.39 8.30
CA GLU A 391 -36.13 1.20 9.75
C GLU A 391 -35.06 0.23 10.36
N LYS A 392 -33.96 -0.03 9.66
CA LYS A 392 -32.91 -0.95 10.07
C LYS A 392 -31.68 -0.26 10.70
N PHE A 393 -31.88 0.83 11.42
CA PHE A 393 -30.90 1.21 12.44
C PHE A 393 -31.21 0.41 13.71
N PRO A 394 -30.33 -0.50 14.18
CA PRO A 394 -30.54 -1.15 15.46
C PRO A 394 -30.57 -0.08 16.55
N ALA A 395 -31.71 0.04 17.23
CA ALA A 395 -32.00 1.00 18.29
C ALA A 395 -31.25 0.71 19.61
N GLN A 396 -29.98 0.31 19.54
CA GLN A 396 -29.16 -0.02 20.72
C GLN A 396 -27.93 0.87 20.83
N TYR A 397 -28.15 2.18 20.88
CA TYR A 397 -27.25 3.09 21.57
C TYR A 397 -28.09 4.00 22.47
N GLN A 398 -28.46 3.47 23.65
CA GLN A 398 -28.91 4.30 24.77
C GLN A 398 -27.66 4.79 25.51
N TYR A 399 -27.23 6.03 25.25
CA TYR A 399 -26.28 6.72 26.12
C TYR A 399 -27.04 7.45 27.23
N GLY A 400 -26.74 7.06 28.47
CA GLY A 400 -27.27 7.68 29.67
C GLY A 400 -26.79 9.12 29.81
N HIS A 401 -27.74 10.02 30.05
CA HIS A 401 -27.46 11.39 30.47
C HIS A 401 -26.79 11.40 31.85
N GLY A 402 -25.46 11.45 31.87
CA GLY A 402 -24.67 11.81 33.05
C GLY A 402 -24.45 13.32 33.10
N GLY A 403 -25.44 14.06 33.59
CA GLY A 403 -25.29 15.49 33.89
C GLY A 403 -24.41 15.71 35.11
N ILE A 404 -23.29 16.41 34.96
CA ILE A 404 -22.58 17.03 36.08
C ILE A 404 -23.15 18.44 36.24
N ARG A 405 -24.02 18.61 37.24
CA ARG A 405 -24.36 19.93 37.80
C ARG A 405 -23.22 20.34 38.74
N GLN A 406 -22.59 21.47 38.44
CA GLN A 406 -21.89 22.27 39.44
C GLN A 406 -22.91 22.75 40.49
N CYS A 407 -22.65 22.44 41.76
CA CYS A 407 -23.00 23.29 42.89
C CYS A 407 -21.69 23.49 43.66
N LEU A 408 -21.42 24.75 44.05
CA LEU A 408 -20.31 25.30 44.84
C LEU A 408 -19.31 24.32 45.47
#